data_AF-A0A0F9AXK8-F1
#
_entry.id   AF-A0A0F9AXK8-F1
#
_cell.length_a   1.000
_cell.length_b   1.000
_cell.length_c   1.000
_cell.angle_alpha   90.00
_cell.angle_beta   90.00
_cell.angle_gamma   90.00
#
_symmetry.space_group_name_H-M   'P 1'
#
loop_
_entity.id
_entity.type
_entity.pdbx_description
1 polymer ?
#
loop_
_entity_poly.entity_id
_entity_poly.type
_entity_poly.pdbx_seq_one_letter_code
_entity_poly.pdbx_strand_id
1 'polypeptide(L)' 'MLDVEANAFLPRQVRRIAGALTGVGRGRLSVGEFEDMLGKARPGAASFAAPARGLCLMKVRYEDGLFDDETDEDL' A
#
# COMPACT_ATOMS: atom_id res chain seq x y z
N MET A 1 -1.31 -13.16 1.25
CA MET A 1 -0.78 -12.15 0.31
C MET A 1 -1.42 -10.82 0.65
N LEU A 2 -0.70 -9.71 0.57
CA LEU A 2 -1.23 -8.37 0.88
C LEU A 2 -1.21 -7.54 -0.40
N ASP A 3 -2.39 -7.21 -0.91
CA ASP A 3 -2.58 -6.31 -2.04
C ASP A 3 -3.25 -5.03 -1.54
N VAL A 4 -2.75 -3.87 -2.01
CA VAL A 4 -3.23 -2.55 -1.60
C VAL A 4 -3.41 -1.69 -2.84
N GLU A 5 -4.59 -1.09 -2.98
CA GLU A 5 -4.95 -0.18 -4.07
C GLU A 5 -5.38 1.17 -3.49
N ALA A 6 -4.94 2.27 -4.08
CA ALA A 6 -5.33 3.63 -3.73
C ALA A 6 -5.07 4.57 -4.91
N ASN A 7 -5.66 5.77 -4.87
CA ASN A 7 -5.37 6.85 -5.82
C ASN A 7 -3.93 7.39 -5.67
N ALA A 8 -3.41 7.43 -4.43
CA ALA A 8 -2.05 7.81 -4.13
C ALA A 8 -1.62 7.23 -2.77
N PHE A 9 -0.30 7.17 -2.55
CA PHE A 9 0.28 6.73 -1.28
C PHE A 9 1.27 7.77 -0.74
N LEU A 10 1.27 7.95 0.58
CA LEU A 10 2.29 8.72 1.28
C LEU A 10 3.64 7.97 1.30
N PRO A 11 4.77 8.68 1.48
CA PRO A 11 6.08 8.05 1.60
C PRO A 11 6.09 6.94 2.67
N ARG A 12 6.45 5.73 2.25
CA ARG A 12 6.52 4.50 3.08
C ARG A 12 5.16 3.99 3.61
N GLN A 13 4.02 4.53 3.21
CA GLN A 13 2.70 4.15 3.75
C GLN A 13 2.43 2.65 3.64
N VAL A 14 2.54 2.07 2.44
CA VAL A 14 2.29 0.64 2.22
C VAL A 14 3.20 -0.24 3.08
N ARG A 15 4.49 0.11 3.18
CA ARG A 15 5.47 -0.61 3.99
C ARG A 15 5.18 -0.51 5.50
N ARG A 16 4.61 0.60 5.96
CA ARG A 16 4.19 0.79 7.35
C ARG A 16 2.92 -0.01 7.66
N ILE A 17 1.95 -0.02 6.75
CA ILE A 17 0.75 -0.87 6.85
C ILE A 17 1.16 -2.35 6.94
N ALA A 18 2.00 -2.82 6.01
CA ALA A 18 2.50 -4.19 6.03
C ALA A 18 3.26 -4.52 7.33
N GLY A 19 4.05 -3.58 7.84
CA GLY A 19 4.76 -3.72 9.11
C GLY A 19 3.83 -3.88 10.31
N ALA A 20 2.81 -3.03 10.40
CA ALA A 20 1.81 -3.07 11.48
C ALA A 20 0.97 -4.36 11.42
N LEU A 21 0.47 -4.74 10.23
CA LEU A 21 -0.27 -6.00 10.04
C LEU A 21 0.58 -7.24 10.37
N THR A 22 1.88 -7.21 10.08
CA THR A 22 2.81 -8.27 10.50
C THR A 22 2.94 -8.33 12.02
N GLY A 23 2.91 -7.17 12.69
CA GLY A 23 2.87 -7.08 14.16
C GLY A 23 1.61 -7.74 14.73
N VAL A 24 0.46 -7.51 14.10
CA VAL A 24 -0.82 -8.16 14.46
C VAL A 24 -0.74 -9.67 14.29
N GLY A 25 -0.31 -10.15 13.13
CA GLY A 25 -0.19 -11.59 12.87
C GLY A 25 0.81 -12.31 13.78
N ARG A 26 1.74 -11.58 14.41
CA ARG A 26 2.70 -12.10 15.39
C ARG A 26 2.28 -11.90 16.85
N GLY A 27 1.10 -11.32 17.11
CA GLY A 27 0.61 -11.02 18.45
C GLY A 27 1.38 -9.91 19.18
N ARG A 28 2.18 -9.11 18.46
CA ARG A 28 2.92 -7.96 19.03
C ARG A 28 2.13 -6.65 19.02
N LEU A 29 1.03 -6.64 18.28
CA LEU A 29 0.08 -5.54 18.18
C LEU A 29 -1.31 -6.16 18.22
N SER A 30 -2.21 -5.67 19.06
CA SER A 30 -3.61 -6.10 19.03
C SER A 30 -4.37 -5.47 17.87
N VAL A 31 -5.50 -6.08 17.50
CA VAL A 31 -6.38 -5.51 16.48
C VAL A 31 -6.89 -4.12 16.91
N GLY A 32 -7.26 -3.95 18.18
CA GLY A 32 -7.73 -2.67 18.69
C GLY A 32 -6.65 -1.58 18.68
N GLU A 33 -5.39 -1.92 18.98
CA GLU A 33 -4.29 -0.95 18.84
C GLU A 33 -4.06 -0.56 17.38
N PHE A 34 -4.19 -1.51 16.45
CA PHE A 34 -4.10 -1.21 15.02
C PHE A 34 -5.25 -0.30 14.54
N GLU A 35 -6.47 -0.54 15.00
CA GLU A 35 -7.62 0.34 14.73
C GLU A 35 -7.40 1.74 15.31
N ASP A 36 -6.86 1.84 16.53
CA ASP A 36 -6.53 3.11 17.17
C ASP A 36 -5.45 3.89 16.38
N MET A 37 -4.49 3.22 15.73
CA MET A 37 -3.52 3.90 14.88
C MET A 37 -4.18 4.61 13.69
N LEU A 38 -5.31 4.09 13.20
CA LEU A 38 -6.10 4.69 12.11
C LEU A 38 -7.04 5.77 12.64
N GLY A 39 -7.78 5.48 13.72
CA GLY A 39 -8.78 6.40 14.30
C GLY A 39 -8.18 7.58 15.04
N LYS A 40 -6.96 7.43 15.59
CA LYS A 40 -6.23 8.46 16.33
C LYS A 40 -4.87 8.69 15.66
N ALA A 41 -4.89 9.03 14.37
CA ALA A 41 -3.69 9.22 13.56
C ALA A 41 -2.69 10.19 14.23
N ARG A 42 -1.60 9.63 14.76
CA ARG A 42 -0.49 10.38 15.36
C ARG A 42 0.77 10.17 14.53
N PRO A 43 1.54 11.23 14.21
CA PRO A 43 2.85 11.07 13.59
C PRO A 43 3.71 10.07 14.37
N GLY A 44 4.19 9.03 13.69
CA GLY A 44 5.03 8.00 14.31
C GLY A 44 4.29 6.79 14.87
N ALA A 45 2.95 6.75 14.89
CA ALA A 45 2.19 5.60 15.39
C ALA A 45 2.54 4.28 14.66
N ALA A 46 2.74 4.34 13.33
CA ALA A 46 3.28 3.25 12.52
C ALA A 46 4.73 3.55 12.10
N SER A 47 5.65 3.54 13.06
CA SER A 47 7.06 3.91 12.84
C SER A 47 7.85 2.87 12.03
N PHE A 48 7.56 1.59 12.24
CA PHE A 48 8.24 0.50 11.54
C PHE A 48 7.77 0.38 10.09
N ALA A 49 8.71 0.42 9.15
CA ALA A 49 8.46 0.13 7.75
C ALA A 49 9.06 -1.24 7.39
N ALA A 50 8.23 -2.15 6.88
CA ALA A 50 8.68 -3.45 6.39
C ALA A 50 9.82 -3.31 5.34
N PRO A 51 10.69 -4.30 5.11
CA PRO A 51 11.76 -4.23 4.12
C PRO A 51 11.27 -3.88 2.71
N ALA A 52 12.04 -3.07 1.96
CA ALA A 52 11.65 -2.62 0.62
C ALA A 52 11.56 -3.74 -0.41
N ARG A 53 12.43 -4.76 -0.28
CA ARG A 53 12.53 -5.92 -1.20
C ARG A 53 11.26 -6.77 -1.33
N GLY A 54 10.25 -6.55 -0.49
CA GLY A 54 8.97 -7.25 -0.53
C GLY A 54 7.82 -6.43 -1.13
N LEU A 55 8.07 -5.20 -1.58
CA LEU A 55 7.06 -4.35 -2.20
C LEU A 55 7.28 -4.31 -3.71
N CYS A 56 6.23 -4.66 -4.47
CA CYS A 56 6.21 -4.60 -5.93
C CYS A 56 5.04 -3.74 -6.41
N LEU A 57 5.26 -2.89 -7.42
CA LEU A 57 4.17 -2.20 -8.11
C LEU A 57 3.53 -3.17 -9.10
N MET A 58 2.26 -3.52 -8.89
CA MET A 58 1.57 -4.53 -9.69
C MET A 58 0.78 -3.93 -10.86
N LYS A 59 0.11 -2.80 -10.65
CA LYS A 59 -0.75 -2.18 -11.67
C LYS A 59 -0.88 -0.67 -11.42
N VAL A 60 -0.95 0.09 -12.51
CA VAL A 60 -1.42 1.48 -12.54
C VAL A 60 -2.67 1.50 -13.41
N ARG A 61 -3.73 2.16 -12.95
CA ARG A 61 -4.99 2.31 -13.71
C ARG A 61 -5.01 3.68 -14.37
N TYR A 62 -5.32 3.70 -15.65
CA TYR A 62 -5.60 4.89 -16.43
C TYR A 62 -7.05 4.82 -16.90
N GLU A 63 -7.62 5.98 -17.26
CA GLU A 63 -8.97 6.03 -17.83
C GLU A 63 -9.00 5.29 -19.17
N ASP A 64 -10.13 4.65 -19.45
CA ASP A 64 -10.34 3.99 -20.73
C ASP A 64 -10.26 5.04 -21.85
N GLY A 65 -9.53 4.74 -22.92
CA GLY A 65 -9.32 5.65 -24.04
C GLY A 65 -8.17 6.64 -23.90
N LEU A 66 -7.49 6.69 -22.75
CA LEU A 66 -6.37 7.62 -22.54
C LEU A 66 -5.11 7.24 -23.36
N PHE A 67 -5.03 5.97 -23.77
CA PHE A 67 -3.98 5.43 -24.65
C PHE A 67 -4.59 4.66 -25.82
N ASP A 68 -5.73 5.13 -26.34
CA ASP A 68 -6.15 4.72 -27.68
C ASP A 68 -5.17 5.36 -28.67
N ASP A 69 -3.95 4.82 -28.73
CA ASP A 69 -3.11 5.00 -29.90
C ASP A 69 -3.88 4.32 -31.04
N GLU A 70 -4.20 5.11 -32.07
CA GLU A 70 -4.37 4.56 -33.40
C GLU A 70 -3.10 3.75 -33.70
N THR A 71 -3.16 2.43 -33.53
CA THR A 71 -2.24 1.55 -34.24
C THR A 71 -2.61 1.67 -35.71
N ASP A 72 -2.06 2.69 -36.36
CA ASP A 72 -1.80 2.66 -37.79
C ASP A 72 -1.00 1.38 -38.08
N GLU A 73 -1.67 0.49 -38.82
CA GLU A 73 -1.17 -0.46 -39.83
C GLU A 73 0.15 -1.22 -39.55
N ASP A 74 0.01 -2.55 -39.50
CA ASP A 74 0.91 -3.58 -40.02
C ASP A 74 2.43 -3.44 -39.79
N LEU A 75 2.99 -4.32 -38.94
CA LEU A 75 4.19 -5.15 -39.21
C LEU A 75 4.38 -6.26 -38.17
#